data_AF-A0A9E0HBW7-F1
#
_entry.id   AF-A0A9E0HBW7-F1
#
_cell.length_a   1.000
_cell.length_b   1.000
_cell.length_c   1.000
_cell.angle_alpha   90.00
_cell.angle_beta   90.00
_cell.angle_gamma   90.00
#
_symmetry.space_group_name_H-M   'P 1'
#
loop_
_entity.id
_entity.type
_entity.pdbx_description
1 polymer ?
#
loop_
_entity_poly.entity_id
_entity_poly.type
_entity_poly.pdbx_seq_one_letter_code
_entity_poly.pdbx_strand_id
1 'polypeptide(L)'
;MTAPVRSPSPTATAHAITSEAALETYAQRLLQLRKWTEARTALHQLALLTPQVTRRRALMAFARGHEAAEQGELARARSEWERALTLDPSLDDARLALAQHPLPWLRRMVRRLTAA
;
A
#
# COMPACT_ATOMS: atom_id res chain seq x y z
N MET A 1 -14.78 39.64 -10.67
CA MET A 1 -15.38 38.77 -11.71
C MET A 1 -15.16 37.33 -11.27
N THR A 2 -16.17 36.71 -10.65
CA THR A 2 -16.15 35.33 -10.15
C THR A 2 -16.46 34.39 -11.31
N ALA A 3 -15.51 33.53 -11.69
CA ALA A 3 -15.74 32.51 -12.71
C ALA A 3 -16.71 31.44 -12.17
N PRO A 4 -17.67 30.95 -12.97
CA PRO A 4 -18.56 29.90 -12.54
C PRO A 4 -17.79 28.58 -12.38
N VAL A 5 -17.90 27.97 -11.19
CA VAL A 5 -17.47 26.59 -10.94
C VAL A 5 -18.31 25.69 -11.85
N ARG A 6 -17.70 25.17 -12.90
CA ARG A 6 -18.34 24.23 -13.83
C ARG A 6 -18.56 22.92 -13.08
N SER A 7 -19.81 22.64 -12.70
CA SER A 7 -20.20 21.32 -12.19
C SER A 7 -19.90 20.28 -13.26
N PRO A 8 -19.25 19.15 -12.93
CA PRO A 8 -18.95 18.11 -13.91
C PRO A 8 -20.25 17.53 -14.47
N SER A 9 -20.29 17.33 -15.79
CA SER A 9 -21.44 16.70 -16.45
C SER A 9 -21.69 15.30 -15.88
N PRO A 10 -22.96 14.86 -15.72
CA PRO A 10 -23.29 13.56 -15.13
C PRO A 10 -22.66 12.39 -15.90
N THR A 11 -22.51 12.52 -17.21
CA THR A 11 -21.87 11.51 -18.07
C THR A 11 -20.37 11.36 -17.79
N ALA A 12 -19.64 12.46 -17.57
CA ALA A 12 -18.22 12.43 -17.24
C ALA A 12 -17.99 11.83 -15.84
N THR A 13 -18.89 12.12 -14.92
CA THR A 13 -18.88 11.58 -13.55
C THR A 13 -19.11 10.07 -13.56
N ALA A 14 -20.07 9.58 -14.34
CA ALA A 14 -20.34 8.14 -14.47
C ALA A 14 -19.13 7.36 -15.03
N HIS A 15 -18.49 7.84 -16.10
CA HIS A 15 -17.28 7.21 -16.65
C HIS A 15 -16.09 7.26 -15.69
N ALA A 16 -15.91 8.37 -14.95
CA ALA A 16 -14.87 8.50 -13.94
C ALA A 16 -15.08 7.50 -12.78
N ILE A 17 -16.31 7.33 -12.31
CA ILE A 17 -16.64 6.36 -11.26
C ILE A 17 -16.41 4.91 -11.74
N THR A 18 -16.82 4.58 -12.97
CA THR A 18 -16.58 3.23 -13.53
C THR A 18 -15.09 2.95 -13.70
N SER A 19 -14.30 3.93 -14.15
CA SER A 19 -12.86 3.77 -14.32
C SER A 19 -12.11 3.70 -12.98
N GLU A 20 -12.54 4.43 -11.96
CA GLU A 20 -12.01 4.31 -10.59
C GLU A 20 -12.29 2.91 -10.02
N ALA A 21 -13.54 2.44 -10.07
CA ALA A 21 -13.92 1.14 -9.54
C ALA A 21 -13.20 -0.03 -10.28
N ALA A 22 -13.03 0.10 -11.60
CA ALA A 22 -12.27 -0.87 -12.39
C ALA A 22 -10.78 -0.89 -12.00
N LEU A 23 -10.19 0.30 -11.81
CA LEU A 23 -8.79 0.42 -11.40
C LEU A 23 -8.57 -0.08 -9.97
N GLU A 24 -9.53 0.12 -9.07
CA GLU A 24 -9.50 -0.44 -7.72
C GLU A 24 -9.55 -1.96 -7.73
N THR A 25 -10.49 -2.54 -8.48
CA THR A 25 -10.59 -4.00 -8.65
C THR A 25 -9.30 -4.57 -9.24
N TYR A 26 -8.72 -3.88 -10.22
CA TYR A 26 -7.44 -4.26 -10.83
C TYR A 26 -6.28 -4.20 -9.82
N ALA A 27 -6.17 -3.12 -9.05
CA ALA A 27 -5.13 -2.97 -8.01
C ALA A 27 -5.24 -4.07 -6.94
N GLN A 28 -6.46 -4.38 -6.48
CA GLN A 28 -6.71 -5.46 -5.52
C GLN A 28 -6.26 -6.82 -6.08
N ARG A 29 -6.55 -7.09 -7.35
CA ARG A 29 -6.12 -8.32 -8.01
C ARG A 29 -4.59 -8.41 -8.11
N LEU A 30 -3.92 -7.31 -8.40
CA LEU A 30 -2.45 -7.26 -8.44
C LEU A 30 -1.83 -7.54 -7.06
N LEU A 31 -2.42 -7.01 -5.98
CA LEU A 31 -2.00 -7.31 -4.61
C LEU A 31 -2.17 -8.80 -4.28
N GLN A 32 -3.31 -9.40 -4.62
CA GLN A 32 -3.54 -10.84 -4.43
C GLN A 32 -2.55 -11.71 -5.22
N LEU A 33 -2.21 -11.29 -6.44
CA LEU A 33 -1.22 -11.94 -7.29
C LEU A 33 0.23 -11.63 -6.89
N ARG A 34 0.45 -10.83 -5.84
CA ARG A 34 1.77 -10.40 -5.37
C ARG A 34 2.59 -9.67 -6.45
N LYS A 35 1.91 -9.00 -7.38
CA LYS A 35 2.52 -8.16 -8.42
C LYS A 35 2.75 -6.77 -7.87
N TRP A 36 3.75 -6.62 -7.00
CA TRP A 36 3.90 -5.44 -6.14
C TRP A 36 4.16 -4.15 -6.92
N THR A 37 4.99 -4.22 -7.95
CA THR A 37 5.35 -3.05 -8.77
C THR A 37 4.14 -2.54 -9.56
N GLU A 38 3.40 -3.44 -10.19
CA GLU A 38 2.16 -3.11 -10.89
C GLU A 38 1.10 -2.61 -9.90
N ALA A 39 0.94 -3.28 -8.75
CA ALA A 39 -0.01 -2.89 -7.72
C ALA A 39 0.28 -1.47 -7.23
N ARG A 40 1.54 -1.16 -6.93
CA ARG A 40 1.99 0.19 -6.54
C ARG A 40 1.63 1.23 -7.60
N THR A 41 1.81 0.89 -8.87
CA THR A 41 1.51 1.80 -9.98
C THR A 41 0.02 2.08 -10.10
N ALA A 42 -0.83 1.04 -10.02
CA ALA A 42 -2.28 1.20 -10.03
C ALA A 42 -2.79 1.97 -8.80
N LEU A 43 -2.25 1.69 -7.62
CA LEU A 43 -2.58 2.41 -6.38
C LEU A 43 -2.16 3.88 -6.42
N HIS A 44 -1.03 4.19 -7.05
CA HIS A 44 -0.60 5.56 -7.26
C HIS A 44 -1.58 6.31 -8.17
N GLN A 45 -2.03 5.69 -9.26
CA GLN A 45 -3.05 6.27 -10.14
C GLN A 45 -4.37 6.52 -9.39
N LEU A 46 -4.82 5.56 -8.57
CA LEU A 46 -6.00 5.76 -7.72
C LEU A 46 -5.82 6.94 -6.76
N ALA A 47 -4.67 7.04 -6.10
CA ALA A 47 -4.38 8.13 -5.17
C ALA A 47 -4.36 9.51 -5.85
N LEU A 48 -4.03 9.59 -7.14
CA LEU A 48 -4.14 10.84 -7.92
C LEU A 48 -5.60 11.22 -8.19
N LEU A 49 -6.46 10.24 -8.46
CA LEU A 49 -7.90 10.47 -8.68
C LEU A 49 -8.63 10.84 -7.37
N THR A 50 -8.17 10.27 -6.25
CA THR A 50 -8.88 10.29 -4.98
C THR A 50 -7.92 10.33 -3.79
N PRO A 51 -7.28 11.49 -3.55
CA PRO A 51 -6.22 11.64 -2.57
C PRO A 51 -6.69 11.46 -1.11
N GLN A 52 -8.00 11.57 -0.86
CA GLN A 52 -8.59 11.53 0.47
C GLN A 52 -8.66 10.12 1.06
N VAL A 53 -8.48 9.07 0.26
CA VAL A 53 -8.61 7.69 0.73
C VAL A 53 -7.27 7.18 1.26
N THR A 54 -7.05 7.36 2.58
CA THR A 54 -5.81 6.98 3.28
C THR A 54 -5.42 5.53 3.07
N ARG A 55 -6.41 4.62 3.00
CA ARG A 55 -6.20 3.18 2.77
C ARG A 55 -5.43 2.90 1.47
N ARG A 56 -5.63 3.69 0.42
CA ARG A 56 -4.89 3.53 -0.86
C ARG A 56 -3.41 3.85 -0.70
N ARG A 57 -3.08 4.85 0.12
CA ARG A 57 -1.69 5.19 0.47
C ARG A 57 -1.06 4.12 1.36
N ALA A 58 -1.83 3.53 2.28
CA ALA A 58 -1.38 2.41 3.10
C ALA A 58 -1.03 1.18 2.23
N LEU A 59 -1.93 0.78 1.33
CA LEU A 59 -1.69 -0.32 0.39
C LEU A 59 -0.50 -0.05 -0.54
N MET A 60 -0.29 1.21 -0.95
CA MET A 60 0.86 1.58 -1.76
C MET A 60 2.17 1.43 -0.97
N ALA A 61 2.20 1.83 0.29
CA ALA A 61 3.35 1.61 1.18
C ALA A 61 3.59 0.11 1.41
N PHE A 62 2.52 -0.67 1.60
CA PHE A 62 2.60 -2.11 1.71
C PHE A 62 3.24 -2.77 0.47
N ALA A 63 2.82 -2.37 -0.73
CA ALA A 63 3.41 -2.85 -1.99
C ALA A 63 4.89 -2.47 -2.12
N ARG A 64 5.29 -1.24 -1.74
CA ARG A 64 6.70 -0.82 -1.71
C ARG A 64 7.54 -1.65 -0.74
N GLY A 65 6.97 -2.02 0.39
CA GLY A 65 7.64 -2.88 1.36
C GLY A 65 7.99 -4.24 0.75
N HIS A 66 7.06 -4.84 0.03
CA HIS A 66 7.31 -6.09 -0.69
C HIS A 66 8.29 -5.94 -1.86
N GLU A 67 8.21 -4.86 -2.65
CA GLU A 67 9.18 -4.56 -3.71
C GLU A 67 10.61 -4.48 -3.14
N ALA A 68 10.79 -3.78 -2.01
CA ALA A 68 12.07 -3.69 -1.33
C ALA A 68 12.52 -5.05 -0.76
N ALA A 69 11.60 -5.86 -0.23
CA ALA A 69 11.92 -7.19 0.30
C ALA A 69 12.41 -8.13 -0.82
N GLU A 70 11.80 -8.10 -1.99
CA GLU A 70 12.24 -8.87 -3.17
C GLU A 70 13.61 -8.44 -3.70
N GLN A 71 13.98 -7.18 -3.46
CA GLN A 71 15.31 -6.64 -3.76
C GLN A 71 16.36 -6.96 -2.67
N GLY A 72 15.97 -7.63 -1.58
CA GLY A 72 16.85 -7.92 -0.43
C GLY A 72 17.03 -6.74 0.53
N GLU A 73 16.35 -5.61 0.29
CA GLU A 73 16.43 -4.38 1.08
C GLU A 73 15.51 -4.44 2.31
N LEU A 74 15.74 -5.40 3.20
CA LEU A 74 14.84 -5.71 4.32
C LEU A 74 14.60 -4.53 5.27
N ALA A 75 15.59 -3.65 5.48
CA ALA A 75 15.43 -2.47 6.33
C ALA A 75 14.41 -1.48 5.71
N ARG A 76 14.51 -1.26 4.39
CA ARG A 76 13.57 -0.42 3.64
C ARG A 76 12.19 -1.06 3.59
N ALA A 77 12.13 -2.38 3.38
CA ALA A 77 10.88 -3.15 3.39
C ALA A 77 10.08 -2.91 4.67
N ARG A 78 10.74 -3.06 5.82
CA ARG A 78 10.13 -2.85 7.13
C ARG A 78 9.62 -1.42 7.32
N SER A 79 10.43 -0.42 6.96
CA SER A 79 10.03 0.99 7.07
C SER A 79 8.74 1.29 6.28
N GLU A 80 8.61 0.72 5.08
CA GLU A 80 7.40 0.89 4.28
C GLU A 80 6.18 0.11 4.83
N TRP A 81 6.39 -1.08 5.42
CA TRP A 81 5.30 -1.80 6.13
C TRP A 81 4.85 -1.08 7.41
N GLU A 82 5.79 -0.51 8.18
CA GLU A 82 5.49 0.31 9.36
C GLU A 82 4.72 1.58 8.96
N ARG A 83 5.09 2.20 7.84
CA ARG A 83 4.33 3.30 7.24
C ARG A 83 2.93 2.87 6.82
N ALA A 84 2.77 1.68 6.25
CA ALA A 84 1.47 1.15 5.88
C ALA A 84 0.56 1.04 7.12
N LEU A 85 1.07 0.52 8.23
CA LEU A 85 0.34 0.44 9.51
C LEU A 85 0.10 1.81 10.17
N THR A 86 0.97 2.79 9.95
CA THR A 86 0.74 4.16 10.42
C THR A 86 -0.44 4.81 9.69
N LEU A 87 -0.62 4.49 8.41
CA LEU A 87 -1.70 5.01 7.56
C LEU A 87 -3.00 4.23 7.73
N ASP A 88 -2.92 2.92 7.88
CA ASP A 88 -4.04 2.02 8.14
C ASP A 88 -3.64 0.98 9.21
N PRO A 89 -3.94 1.25 10.49
CA PRO A 89 -3.63 0.33 11.58
C PRO A 89 -4.34 -1.03 11.47
N SER A 90 -5.41 -1.12 10.67
CA SER A 90 -6.18 -2.34 10.46
C SER A 90 -5.64 -3.24 9.34
N LEU A 91 -4.54 -2.84 8.68
CA LEU A 91 -3.94 -3.60 7.59
C LEU A 91 -3.16 -4.83 8.12
N ASP A 92 -3.88 -5.91 8.38
CA ASP A 92 -3.33 -7.15 8.93
C ASP A 92 -2.18 -7.74 8.11
N ASP A 93 -2.25 -7.61 6.77
CA ASP A 93 -1.20 -8.07 5.87
C ASP A 93 0.16 -7.40 6.14
N ALA A 94 0.17 -6.09 6.43
CA ALA A 94 1.39 -5.37 6.76
C ALA A 94 1.94 -5.78 8.13
N ARG A 95 1.05 -6.09 9.09
CA ARG A 95 1.45 -6.64 10.41
C ARG A 95 2.08 -8.02 10.26
N LEU A 96 1.49 -8.86 9.40
CA LEU A 96 2.01 -10.19 9.09
C LEU A 96 3.38 -10.10 8.41
N ALA A 97 3.56 -9.19 7.45
CA ALA A 97 4.84 -8.97 6.80
C ALA A 97 5.94 -8.58 7.81
N LEU A 98 5.66 -7.67 8.74
CA LEU A 98 6.62 -7.29 9.78
C LEU A 98 6.99 -8.44 10.73
N ALA A 99 6.02 -9.30 11.06
CA ALA A 99 6.25 -10.47 11.90
C ALA A 99 7.13 -11.51 11.22
N GLN A 100 6.98 -11.71 9.91
CA GLN A 100 7.79 -12.64 9.11
C GLN A 100 9.23 -12.16 8.90
N HIS A 101 9.48 -10.85 9.02
CA HIS A 101 10.79 -10.25 8.80
C HIS A 101 11.35 -9.59 10.08
N PRO A 102 11.57 -10.33 11.18
CA PRO A 102 11.96 -9.77 12.47
C PRO A 102 13.34 -9.11 12.44
N LEU A 103 13.54 -8.13 13.32
CA LEU A 103 14.79 -7.39 13.40
C LEU A 103 15.99 -8.33 13.69
N PRO A 104 17.17 -8.07 13.10
CA PRO A 104 18.36 -8.89 13.31
C PRO A 104 18.76 -9.01 14.79
N TRP A 105 18.56 -7.94 15.58
CA TRP A 105 18.85 -7.95 17.02
C TRP A 105 17.84 -8.78 17.81
N LEU A 106 16.56 -8.82 17.40
CA LEU A 106 15.52 -9.66 18.01
C LEU A 106 15.88 -11.15 17.85
N ARG A 107 16.31 -11.56 16.67
CA ARG A 107 16.83 -12.93 16.44
C ARG A 107 18.05 -13.24 17.31
N ARG A 108 18.99 -12.30 17.43
CA ARG A 108 20.19 -12.47 18.29
C ARG A 108 19.82 -12.57 19.77
N MET A 109 18.83 -11.80 20.23
CA MET A 109 18.39 -11.78 21.62
C MET A 109 17.65 -13.07 21.99
N VAL A 110 16.70 -13.53 21.17
CA VAL A 110 16.01 -14.82 21.39
C VAL A 110 17.01 -15.96 21.44
N ARG A 111 17.98 -16.01 20.51
CA ARG A 111 19.02 -17.05 20.48
C ARG A 111 19.94 -17.03 21.70
N ARG A 112 20.10 -15.88 22.36
CA ARG A 112 20.84 -15.77 23.64
C ARG A 112 20.03 -16.26 24.82
N LEU A 113 18.71 -16.08 24.80
CA LEU A 113 17.81 -16.47 25.89
C LEU A 113 17.50 -17.98 25.89
N THR A 114 17.51 -18.64 24.72
CA THR A 114 17.22 -20.07 24.59
C THR A 114 18.45 -20.98 24.56
N ALA A 115 19.65 -20.43 24.75
CA ALA A 115 20.92 -21.17 24.74
C ALA A 115 21.45 -21.48 26.16
N ALA A 116 20.59 -21.42 27.17
CA ALA A 116 20.83 -21.85 28.55
C ALA A 116 19.98 -23.10 28.83
#